data_AF-A0A3E0TS06-F1
#
_entry.id   AF-A0A3E0TS06-F1
#
_cell.length_a   1.000
_cell.length_b   1.000
_cell.length_c   1.000
_cell.angle_alpha   90.00
_cell.angle_beta   90.00
_cell.angle_gamma   90.00
#
_symmetry.space_group_name_H-M   'P 1'
#
loop_
_entity.id
_entity.type
_entity.pdbx_description
1 polymer ?
#
loop_
_entity_poly.entity_id
_entity_poly.type
_entity_poly.pdbx_seq_one_letter_code
_entity_poly.pdbx_strand_id
1 'polypeptide(L)'
;MATKLPPSCKQIKRKQSKRKKSKRKKSWQQLSRVWHKWLMVVLGVPFLIWAITGLYMVAINIHYIHGDSLVHNHQTTLTPSDIKLPIKELAGRYPNIQSFSIAMLIDKPVYQLTIESNEKHGNRTLLVDAQTGDQLSPLSKALALAVAEHEYTGDGVVISTELISENASFELSARHLPVWRIDYQGVDAASIYVSALTGQVVTKRHNYWRIFDYFFRFHLMDYQDGDADNQLLFWTIVASLLAVLSGMVLLYFRMTSRMKSRMTPRMTSRKAFLVLKPNLRQDHKPNTDSVHSSSAQQGESHAMD
;
A
#
# COMPACT_ATOMS: atom_id res chain seq x y z
N MET A 1 -71.54 29.49 13.75
CA MET A 1 -70.16 29.91 13.40
C MET A 1 -69.28 29.74 14.64
N ALA A 2 -68.44 28.70 14.70
CA ALA A 2 -67.52 28.51 15.84
C ALA A 2 -66.20 29.22 15.56
N THR A 3 -65.99 30.36 16.22
CA THR A 3 -64.74 31.13 16.19
C THR A 3 -63.63 30.33 16.87
N LYS A 4 -62.60 29.93 16.11
CA LYS A 4 -61.41 29.28 16.65
C LYS A 4 -60.64 30.27 17.53
N LEU A 5 -60.58 29.99 18.83
CA LEU A 5 -59.75 30.73 19.78
C LEU A 5 -58.27 30.73 19.34
N PRO A 6 -57.55 31.86 19.48
CA PRO A 6 -56.16 31.97 19.06
C PRO A 6 -55.26 31.07 19.92
N PRO A 7 -54.22 30.46 19.33
CA PRO A 7 -53.33 29.57 20.06
C PRO A 7 -52.58 30.33 21.16
N SER A 8 -52.62 29.81 22.39
CA SER A 8 -51.87 30.34 23.54
C SER A 8 -50.39 30.55 23.20
N CYS A 9 -49.81 31.67 23.66
CA CYS A 9 -48.41 32.06 23.46
C CYS A 9 -47.40 30.92 23.75
N LYS A 10 -47.70 30.05 24.72
CA LYS A 10 -46.89 28.84 25.01
C LYS A 10 -46.86 27.85 23.84
N GLN A 11 -47.97 27.65 23.12
CA GLN A 11 -48.03 26.76 21.96
C GLN A 11 -47.27 27.32 20.75
N ILE A 12 -47.30 28.64 20.56
CA ILE A 12 -46.53 29.32 19.50
C ILE A 12 -45.03 29.16 19.76
N LYS A 13 -44.57 29.45 20.99
CA LYS A 13 -43.15 29.27 21.39
C LYS A 13 -42.68 27.81 21.24
N ARG A 14 -43.52 26.84 21.60
CA ARG A 14 -43.18 25.39 21.50
C ARG A 14 -43.12 24.92 20.04
N LYS A 15 -44.01 25.38 19.16
CA LYS A 15 -43.95 25.13 17.71
C LYS A 15 -42.70 25.77 17.09
N GLN A 16 -42.41 27.03 17.41
CA GLN A 16 -41.22 27.73 16.92
C GLN A 16 -39.92 27.04 17.37
N SER A 17 -39.84 26.57 18.63
CA SER A 17 -38.72 25.78 19.16
C SER A 17 -38.52 24.45 18.42
N LYS A 18 -39.58 23.67 18.22
CA LYS A 18 -39.52 22.41 17.45
C LYS A 18 -39.11 22.65 15.99
N ARG A 19 -39.61 23.71 15.36
CA ARG A 19 -39.26 24.10 13.98
C ARG A 19 -37.81 24.58 13.88
N LYS A 20 -37.31 25.36 14.85
CA LYS A 20 -35.88 25.74 14.96
C LYS A 20 -34.98 24.51 15.15
N LYS A 21 -35.33 23.58 16.06
CA LYS A 21 -34.58 22.32 16.26
C LYS A 21 -34.57 21.44 15.01
N SER A 22 -35.70 21.31 14.32
CA SER A 22 -35.81 20.57 13.04
C SER A 22 -35.00 21.23 11.92
N LYS A 23 -35.07 22.57 11.76
CA LYS A 23 -34.26 23.31 10.77
C LYS A 23 -32.76 23.20 11.06
N ARG A 24 -32.34 23.36 12.32
CA ARG A 24 -30.94 23.11 12.74
C ARG A 24 -30.53 21.68 12.39
N LYS A 25 -31.29 20.66 12.81
CA LYS A 25 -30.97 19.25 12.53
C LYS A 25 -30.84 18.95 11.02
N LYS A 26 -31.66 19.61 10.18
CA LYS A 26 -31.58 19.50 8.72
C LYS A 26 -30.33 20.21 8.15
N SER A 27 -29.88 21.33 8.74
CA SER A 27 -28.68 22.05 8.29
C SER A 27 -27.38 21.31 8.62
N TRP A 28 -27.24 20.71 9.80
CA TRP A 28 -26.05 19.92 10.17
C TRP A 28 -25.86 18.69 9.27
N GLN A 29 -26.96 18.03 8.89
CA GLN A 29 -26.90 16.89 7.96
C GLN A 29 -26.56 17.31 6.52
N GLN A 30 -26.99 18.50 6.09
CA GLN A 30 -26.63 19.04 4.78
C GLN A 30 -25.16 19.45 4.74
N LEU A 31 -24.66 20.09 5.81
CA LEU A 31 -23.26 20.48 5.95
C LEU A 31 -22.34 19.25 5.96
N SER A 32 -22.66 18.23 6.76
CA SER A 32 -21.90 16.96 6.80
C SER A 32 -21.81 16.29 5.43
N ARG A 33 -22.87 16.30 4.61
CA ARG A 33 -22.83 15.75 3.23
C ARG A 33 -21.90 16.53 2.31
N VAL A 34 -21.90 17.86 2.40
CA VAL A 34 -21.03 18.71 1.57
C VAL A 34 -19.56 18.49 1.96
N TRP A 35 -19.26 18.53 3.27
CA TRP A 35 -17.92 18.27 3.77
C TRP A 35 -17.43 16.87 3.40
N HIS A 36 -18.23 15.83 3.65
CA HIS A 36 -17.85 14.46 3.30
C HIS A 36 -17.59 14.29 1.81
N LYS A 37 -18.41 14.91 0.94
CA LYS A 37 -18.19 14.87 -0.52
C LYS A 37 -16.83 15.46 -0.89
N TRP A 38 -16.51 16.66 -0.39
CA TRP A 38 -15.23 17.31 -0.70
C TRP A 38 -14.05 16.56 -0.10
N LEU A 39 -14.21 16.05 1.12
CA LEU A 39 -13.19 15.28 1.81
C LEU A 39 -12.89 13.97 1.04
N MET A 40 -13.89 13.28 0.51
CA MET A 40 -13.69 12.10 -0.35
C MET A 40 -13.07 12.42 -1.71
N VAL A 41 -13.34 13.59 -2.31
CA VAL A 41 -12.68 14.01 -3.55
C VAL A 41 -11.19 14.25 -3.32
N VAL A 42 -10.84 14.93 -2.21
CA VAL A 42 -9.45 15.23 -1.87
C VAL A 42 -8.69 13.96 -1.46
N LEU A 43 -9.29 13.11 -0.64
CA LEU A 43 -8.64 11.87 -0.18
C LEU A 43 -8.70 10.72 -1.17
N GLY A 44 -9.60 10.76 -2.14
CA GLY A 44 -9.76 9.67 -3.10
C GLY A 44 -8.51 9.44 -3.94
N VAL A 45 -7.81 10.50 -4.34
CA VAL A 45 -6.58 10.38 -5.14
C VAL A 45 -5.43 9.78 -4.34
N PRO A 46 -5.04 10.32 -3.16
CA PRO A 46 -4.02 9.68 -2.31
C PRO A 46 -4.36 8.24 -1.96
N PHE A 47 -5.63 7.94 -1.68
CA PHE A 47 -6.06 6.58 -1.34
C PHE A 47 -5.98 5.63 -2.54
N LEU A 48 -6.27 6.11 -3.75
CA LEU A 48 -6.11 5.32 -4.97
C LEU A 48 -4.63 5.00 -5.23
N ILE A 49 -3.74 5.99 -5.09
CA ILE A 49 -2.29 5.78 -5.21
C ILE A 49 -1.84 4.77 -4.16
N TRP A 50 -2.22 4.99 -2.90
CA TRP A 50 -1.92 4.09 -1.78
C TRP A 50 -2.37 2.64 -2.03
N ALA A 51 -3.58 2.46 -2.58
CA ALA A 51 -4.11 1.14 -2.91
C ALA A 51 -3.36 0.47 -4.07
N ILE A 52 -3.03 1.21 -5.13
CA ILE A 52 -2.28 0.69 -6.28
C ILE A 52 -0.87 0.30 -5.88
N THR A 53 -0.17 1.15 -5.11
CA THR A 53 1.19 0.86 -4.65
C THR A 53 1.22 -0.28 -3.65
N GLY A 54 0.25 -0.33 -2.73
CA GLY A 54 0.10 -1.45 -1.80
C GLY A 54 -0.19 -2.78 -2.49
N LEU A 55 -1.03 -2.77 -3.53
CA LEU A 55 -1.32 -3.97 -4.32
C LEU A 55 -0.05 -4.52 -4.97
N TYR A 56 0.79 -3.66 -5.55
CA TYR A 56 2.07 -4.08 -6.13
C TYR A 56 2.98 -4.74 -5.09
N MET A 57 3.11 -4.16 -3.89
CA MET A 57 3.98 -4.70 -2.83
C MET A 57 3.55 -6.08 -2.32
N VAL A 58 2.25 -6.37 -2.36
CA VAL A 58 1.72 -7.67 -1.94
C VAL A 58 1.72 -8.67 -3.11
N ALA A 59 1.55 -8.20 -4.34
CA ALA A 59 1.50 -9.05 -5.52
C ALA A 59 2.87 -9.56 -5.95
N ILE A 60 3.93 -8.78 -5.75
CA ILE A 60 5.30 -9.18 -6.11
C ILE A 60 5.99 -9.83 -4.91
N ASN A 61 6.63 -10.97 -5.15
CA ASN A 61 7.36 -11.70 -4.12
C ASN A 61 8.55 -10.88 -3.59
N ILE A 62 8.65 -10.77 -2.27
CA ILE A 62 9.68 -9.96 -1.62
C ILE A 62 11.10 -10.51 -1.85
N HIS A 63 11.28 -11.83 -1.96
CA HIS A 63 12.59 -12.45 -2.26
C HIS A 63 13.03 -12.16 -3.69
N TYR A 64 12.08 -12.07 -4.62
CA TYR A 64 12.37 -11.64 -5.99
C TYR A 64 12.81 -10.17 -6.02
N ILE A 65 12.13 -9.29 -5.26
CA ILE A 65 12.48 -7.87 -5.15
C ILE A 65 13.86 -7.66 -4.52
N HIS A 66 14.22 -8.44 -3.49
CA HIS A 66 15.55 -8.37 -2.90
C HIS A 66 16.62 -8.99 -3.80
N GLY A 67 16.22 -9.66 -4.89
CA GLY A 67 17.12 -10.32 -5.80
C GLY A 67 17.89 -11.44 -5.10
N ASP A 68 17.27 -12.17 -4.18
CA ASP A 68 17.93 -13.26 -3.43
C ASP A 68 18.59 -14.25 -4.39
N SER A 69 17.95 -14.49 -5.54
CA SER A 69 18.44 -15.33 -6.63
C SER A 69 19.47 -14.69 -7.56
N LEU A 70 19.81 -13.40 -7.45
CA LEU A 70 20.78 -12.72 -8.32
C LEU A 70 22.24 -13.06 -7.98
N VAL A 71 22.47 -13.61 -6.79
CA VAL A 71 23.82 -13.90 -6.29
C VAL A 71 23.85 -15.29 -5.70
N HIS A 72 24.87 -16.08 -6.05
CA HIS A 72 25.13 -17.36 -5.43
C HIS A 72 25.51 -17.17 -3.96
N ASN A 73 25.09 -18.08 -3.08
CA ASN A 73 25.61 -18.14 -1.73
C ASN A 73 26.64 -19.26 -1.66
N HIS A 74 27.86 -18.95 -2.10
CA HIS A 74 28.96 -19.91 -2.08
C HIS A 74 29.42 -20.14 -0.64
N GLN A 75 28.98 -21.26 -0.05
CA GLN A 75 29.45 -21.72 1.25
C GLN A 75 30.72 -22.56 1.07
N THR A 76 31.77 -21.96 0.53
CA THR A 76 33.06 -22.66 0.38
C THR A 76 33.67 -22.87 1.76
N THR A 77 33.83 -24.14 2.14
CA THR A 77 34.41 -24.50 3.45
C THR A 77 35.92 -24.29 3.40
N LEU A 78 36.43 -23.40 4.27
CA LEU A 78 37.86 -23.20 4.45
C LEU A 78 38.48 -24.45 5.10
N THR A 79 39.48 -25.06 4.46
CA THR A 79 40.30 -26.07 5.12
C THR A 79 41.59 -25.45 5.65
N PRO A 80 42.09 -25.87 6.83
CA PRO A 80 43.34 -25.32 7.37
C PRO A 80 44.54 -25.48 6.43
N SER A 81 44.51 -26.46 5.52
CA SER A 81 45.54 -26.73 4.52
C SER A 81 45.63 -25.67 3.42
N ASP A 82 44.60 -24.85 3.24
CA ASP A 82 44.55 -23.81 2.20
C ASP A 82 45.36 -22.57 2.61
N ILE A 83 45.65 -22.43 3.90
CA ILE A 83 46.38 -21.31 4.49
C ILE A 83 47.86 -21.66 4.60
N LYS A 84 48.69 -20.98 3.81
CA LYS A 84 50.15 -21.21 3.81
C LYS A 84 50.92 -20.23 4.68
N LEU A 85 50.40 -19.02 4.87
CA LEU A 85 51.06 -17.99 5.66
C LEU A 85 50.72 -18.15 7.15
N PRO A 86 51.70 -18.42 8.04
CA PRO A 86 51.42 -18.51 9.46
C PRO A 86 51.12 -17.12 10.06
N ILE A 87 50.18 -17.08 11.01
CA ILE A 87 49.73 -15.84 11.69
C ILE A 87 50.90 -15.05 12.29
N LYS A 88 51.96 -15.73 12.75
CA LYS A 88 53.16 -15.09 13.30
C LYS A 88 53.89 -14.22 12.26
N GLU A 89 54.01 -14.70 11.03
CA GLU A 89 54.61 -13.93 9.94
C GLU A 89 53.71 -12.76 9.51
N LEU A 90 52.40 -12.99 9.49
CA LEU A 90 51.41 -11.95 9.22
C LEU A 90 51.49 -10.80 10.24
N ALA A 91 51.57 -11.13 11.53
CA ALA A 91 51.72 -10.15 12.62
C ALA A 91 53.06 -9.39 12.54
N GLY A 92 54.11 -10.03 12.02
CA GLY A 92 55.39 -9.36 11.74
C GLY A 92 55.30 -8.34 10.59
N ARG A 93 54.49 -8.63 9.57
CA ARG A 93 54.30 -7.76 8.40
C ARG A 93 53.35 -6.59 8.67
N TYR A 94 52.34 -6.81 9.49
CA TYR A 94 51.33 -5.80 9.85
C TYR A 94 51.32 -5.58 11.38
N PRO A 95 52.23 -4.74 11.91
CA PRO A 95 52.14 -4.33 13.31
C PRO A 95 50.86 -3.50 13.51
N ASN A 96 50.19 -3.67 14.66
CA ASN A 96 48.94 -2.98 15.07
C ASN A 96 47.61 -3.61 14.57
N ILE A 97 47.58 -4.91 14.29
CA ILE A 97 46.32 -5.64 14.09
C ILE A 97 45.54 -5.65 15.42
N GLN A 98 44.31 -5.16 15.41
CA GLN A 98 43.38 -5.28 16.54
C GLN A 98 42.56 -6.57 16.48
N SER A 99 42.11 -6.94 15.28
CA SER A 99 41.40 -8.20 15.04
C SER A 99 41.67 -8.69 13.63
N PHE A 100 41.54 -10.00 13.42
CA PHE A 100 41.59 -10.60 12.10
C PHE A 100 40.47 -11.62 11.95
N SER A 101 40.01 -11.80 10.72
CA SER A 101 39.14 -12.91 10.32
C SER A 101 39.65 -13.50 9.00
N ILE A 102 39.24 -14.73 8.72
CA ILE A 102 39.60 -15.44 7.51
C ILE A 102 38.33 -15.55 6.67
N ALA A 103 38.44 -15.20 5.39
CA ALA A 103 37.37 -15.27 4.42
C ALA A 103 37.86 -15.93 3.13
N MET A 104 36.93 -16.26 2.25
CA MET A 104 37.22 -16.66 0.87
C MET A 104 36.92 -15.51 -0.09
N LEU A 105 37.79 -15.34 -1.08
CA LEU A 105 37.63 -14.42 -2.19
C LEU A 105 37.82 -15.20 -3.50
N ILE A 106 36.73 -15.58 -4.17
CA ILE A 106 36.78 -16.37 -5.41
C ILE A 106 37.68 -17.61 -5.23
N ASP A 107 37.34 -18.44 -4.24
CA ASP A 107 38.09 -19.65 -3.84
C ASP A 107 39.52 -19.43 -3.35
N LYS A 108 39.94 -18.18 -3.11
CA LYS A 108 41.23 -17.87 -2.49
C LYS A 108 41.06 -17.51 -1.01
N PRO A 109 41.80 -18.14 -0.09
CA PRO A 109 41.76 -17.76 1.30
C PRO A 109 42.42 -16.40 1.48
N VAL A 110 41.74 -15.51 2.20
CA VAL A 110 42.19 -14.14 2.47
C VAL A 110 42.03 -13.80 3.94
N TYR A 111 42.98 -13.02 4.46
CA TYR A 111 42.89 -12.40 5.78
C TYR A 111 42.22 -11.04 5.67
N GLN A 112 41.16 -10.85 6.46
CA GLN A 112 40.56 -9.53 6.72
C GLN A 112 41.12 -9.01 8.04
N LEU A 113 41.95 -7.98 7.97
CA LEU A 113 42.62 -7.37 9.11
C LEU A 113 41.94 -6.06 9.48
N THR A 114 41.66 -5.88 10.76
CA THR A 114 41.26 -4.60 11.32
C THR A 114 42.48 -4.00 12.02
N ILE A 115 42.98 -2.88 11.50
CA ILE A 115 44.18 -2.20 11.99
C ILE A 115 43.77 -0.88 12.62
N GLU A 116 44.39 -0.55 13.75
CA GLU A 116 44.20 0.76 14.36
C GLU A 116 44.77 1.85 13.44
N SER A 117 43.94 2.84 13.10
CA SER A 117 44.36 4.00 12.33
C SER A 117 44.21 5.26 13.17
N ASN A 118 45.23 6.13 13.12
CA ASN A 118 45.20 7.46 13.74
C ASN A 118 44.36 8.47 12.93
N GLU A 119 43.70 8.04 11.86
CA GLU A 119 42.85 8.91 11.05
C GLU A 119 41.48 9.16 11.72
N LYS A 120 40.82 10.25 11.32
CA LYS A 120 39.56 10.78 11.89
C LYS A 120 38.39 9.79 11.98
N HIS A 121 38.50 8.61 11.36
CA HIS A 121 37.45 7.60 11.25
C HIS A 121 37.88 6.21 11.72
N GLY A 122 38.65 6.10 12.81
CA GLY A 122 38.88 4.83 13.49
C GLY A 122 39.44 3.71 12.61
N ASN A 123 39.31 2.47 13.07
CA ASN A 123 39.96 1.29 12.52
C ASN A 123 39.84 1.14 11.00
N ARG A 124 40.95 0.78 10.35
CA ARG A 124 41.03 0.50 8.91
C ARG A 124 40.93 -1.00 8.64
N THR A 125 40.10 -1.39 7.66
CA THR A 125 40.04 -2.77 7.18
C THR A 125 41.01 -2.97 6.01
N LEU A 126 41.83 -4.03 6.07
CA LEU A 126 42.69 -4.47 4.97
C LEU A 126 42.37 -5.92 4.58
N LEU A 127 42.44 -6.20 3.28
CA LEU A 127 42.38 -7.55 2.74
C LEU A 127 43.77 -7.98 2.29
N VAL A 128 44.19 -9.16 2.71
CA VAL A 128 45.53 -9.71 2.46
C VAL A 128 45.41 -11.15 1.98
N ASP A 129 46.20 -11.54 0.99
CA ASP A 129 46.27 -12.92 0.51
C ASP A 129 46.83 -13.86 1.60
N ALA A 130 46.11 -14.94 1.94
CA ALA A 130 46.52 -15.84 3.02
C ALA A 130 47.63 -16.84 2.63
N GLN A 131 48.07 -16.83 1.37
CA GLN A 131 49.19 -17.62 0.88
C GLN A 131 50.47 -16.79 0.75
N THR A 132 50.39 -15.57 0.20
CA THR A 132 51.58 -14.71 -0.03
C THR A 132 51.77 -13.62 1.03
N GLY A 133 50.69 -13.23 1.70
CA GLY A 133 50.64 -12.09 2.60
C GLY A 133 50.61 -10.74 1.90
N ASP A 134 50.35 -10.71 0.59
CA ASP A 134 50.29 -9.47 -0.17
C ASP A 134 48.95 -8.76 0.05
N GLN A 135 48.98 -7.43 0.14
CA GLN A 135 47.78 -6.63 0.32
C GLN A 135 46.96 -6.58 -0.97
N LEU A 136 45.69 -7.01 -0.90
CA LEU A 136 44.74 -7.02 -2.01
C LEU A 136 43.80 -5.80 -2.00
N SER A 137 43.59 -5.17 -0.84
CA SER A 137 42.72 -3.99 -0.70
C SER A 137 43.49 -2.66 -0.90
N PRO A 138 42.89 -1.62 -1.50
CA PRO A 138 41.58 -1.62 -2.14
C PRO A 138 41.57 -2.51 -3.39
N LEU A 139 40.49 -3.25 -3.59
CA LEU A 139 40.33 -4.13 -4.74
C LEU A 139 40.49 -3.34 -6.04
N SER A 140 41.26 -3.89 -6.97
CA SER A 140 41.33 -3.38 -8.33
C SER A 140 40.00 -3.60 -9.06
N LYS A 141 39.73 -2.79 -10.08
CA LYS A 141 38.57 -2.96 -10.96
C LYS A 141 38.46 -4.38 -11.52
N ALA A 142 39.59 -4.96 -11.95
CA ALA A 142 39.63 -6.31 -12.51
C ALA A 142 39.23 -7.37 -11.48
N LEU A 143 39.69 -7.22 -10.23
CA LEU A 143 39.36 -8.18 -9.18
C LEU A 143 37.91 -8.02 -8.72
N ALA A 144 37.39 -6.79 -8.64
CA ALA A 144 35.99 -6.53 -8.35
C ALA A 144 35.05 -7.09 -9.44
N LEU A 145 35.43 -7.00 -10.71
CA LEU A 145 34.71 -7.65 -11.82
C LEU A 145 34.72 -9.16 -11.69
N ALA A 146 35.87 -9.76 -11.40
CA ALA A 146 35.95 -11.21 -11.20
C ALA A 146 35.07 -11.68 -10.02
N VAL A 147 35.01 -10.91 -8.92
CA VAL A 147 34.08 -11.19 -7.82
C VAL A 147 32.65 -11.10 -8.31
N ALA A 148 32.29 -10.01 -8.99
CA ALA A 148 30.93 -9.81 -9.46
C ALA A 148 30.49 -10.92 -10.43
N GLU A 149 31.36 -11.35 -11.34
CA GLU A 149 31.09 -12.46 -12.28
C GLU A 149 30.96 -13.81 -11.58
N HIS A 150 31.80 -14.07 -10.57
CA HIS A 150 31.73 -15.31 -9.79
C HIS A 150 30.44 -15.42 -8.97
N GLU A 151 29.98 -14.30 -8.43
CA GLU A 151 28.81 -14.23 -7.56
C GLU A 151 27.50 -14.11 -8.37
N TYR A 152 27.50 -13.43 -9.52
CA TYR A 152 26.31 -13.18 -10.31
C TYR A 152 25.75 -14.46 -10.92
N THR A 153 24.43 -14.65 -10.82
CA THR A 153 23.72 -15.81 -11.39
C THR A 153 23.14 -15.56 -12.77
N GLY A 154 23.14 -14.31 -13.24
CA GLY A 154 22.54 -13.94 -14.53
C GLY A 154 23.56 -13.94 -15.68
N ASP A 155 23.05 -13.98 -16.91
CA ASP A 155 23.86 -14.01 -18.13
C ASP A 155 24.10 -12.60 -18.73
N GLY A 156 23.92 -11.55 -17.92
CA GLY A 156 24.03 -10.17 -18.36
C GLY A 156 25.47 -9.77 -18.69
N VAL A 157 25.66 -8.93 -19.71
CA VAL A 157 26.96 -8.35 -20.06
C VAL A 157 27.22 -7.11 -19.20
N VAL A 158 28.43 -6.94 -18.68
CA VAL A 158 28.80 -5.74 -17.92
C VAL A 158 28.78 -4.51 -18.83
N ILE A 159 28.01 -3.48 -18.44
CA ILE A 159 27.90 -2.19 -19.12
C ILE A 159 28.88 -1.18 -18.51
N SER A 160 28.92 -1.13 -17.18
CA SER A 160 29.66 -0.11 -16.44
C SER A 160 30.33 -0.69 -15.21
N THR A 161 31.41 -0.05 -14.79
CA THR A 161 32.06 -0.35 -13.51
C THR A 161 32.63 0.93 -12.93
N GLU A 162 32.15 1.31 -11.75
CA GLU A 162 32.46 2.58 -11.11
C GLU A 162 32.86 2.35 -9.65
N LEU A 163 33.90 3.05 -9.19
CA LEU A 163 34.27 3.07 -7.78
C LEU A 163 33.55 4.24 -7.10
N ILE A 164 32.69 3.91 -6.15
CA ILE A 164 32.01 4.87 -5.29
C ILE A 164 32.78 4.91 -3.97
N SER A 165 33.58 5.95 -3.78
CA SER A 165 34.35 6.17 -2.54
C SER A 165 33.67 7.13 -1.57
N GLU A 166 32.91 8.08 -2.10
CA GLU A 166 32.24 9.15 -1.35
C GLU A 166 30.82 9.32 -1.88
N ASN A 167 29.95 9.95 -1.09
CA ASN A 167 28.55 10.26 -1.46
C ASN A 167 27.78 9.03 -1.95
N ALA A 168 27.45 8.12 -1.02
CA ALA A 168 26.66 6.95 -1.35
C ALA A 168 25.32 7.34 -2.01
N SER A 169 25.00 6.68 -3.11
CA SER A 169 23.69 6.77 -3.75
C SER A 169 22.59 6.32 -2.79
N PHE A 170 21.35 6.78 -2.97
CA PHE A 170 20.19 6.35 -2.17
C PHE A 170 20.06 4.82 -2.03
N GLU A 171 20.45 4.07 -3.07
CA GLU A 171 20.38 2.60 -3.08
C GLU A 171 21.44 1.92 -2.18
N LEU A 172 22.42 2.66 -1.64
CA LEU A 172 23.59 2.15 -0.92
C LEU A 172 23.76 2.86 0.44
N SER A 173 23.94 2.09 1.51
CA SER A 173 24.30 2.67 2.81
C SER A 173 25.76 3.15 2.82
N ALA A 174 25.98 4.39 3.28
CA ALA A 174 27.31 5.01 3.38
C ALA A 174 28.32 4.19 4.22
N ARG A 175 27.85 3.33 5.12
CA ARG A 175 28.70 2.45 5.94
C ARG A 175 29.52 1.44 5.14
N HIS A 176 29.12 1.15 3.89
CA HIS A 176 29.78 0.16 3.05
C HIS A 176 30.87 0.76 2.16
N LEU A 177 30.96 2.10 2.08
CA LEU A 177 31.96 2.77 1.26
C LEU A 177 33.39 2.45 1.75
N PRO A 178 34.38 2.36 0.84
CA PRO A 178 34.26 2.43 -0.62
C PRO A 178 33.75 1.12 -1.26
N VAL A 179 32.94 1.23 -2.32
CA VAL A 179 32.39 0.08 -3.07
C VAL A 179 32.57 0.23 -4.58
N TRP A 180 32.78 -0.89 -5.26
CA TRP A 180 32.65 -0.99 -6.71
C TRP A 180 31.20 -1.30 -7.06
N ARG A 181 30.61 -0.51 -7.96
CA ARG A 181 29.33 -0.77 -8.60
C ARG A 181 29.58 -1.35 -9.98
N ILE A 182 29.01 -2.52 -10.26
CA ILE A 182 29.04 -3.20 -11.54
C ILE A 182 27.62 -3.26 -12.08
N ASP A 183 27.35 -2.61 -13.21
CA ASP A 183 26.03 -2.64 -13.86
C ASP A 183 26.02 -3.65 -15.02
N TYR A 184 24.97 -4.45 -15.08
CA TYR A 184 24.74 -5.47 -16.08
C TYR A 184 23.62 -5.10 -17.04
N GLN A 185 23.78 -5.49 -18.30
CA GLN A 185 22.74 -5.44 -19.31
C GLN A 185 21.75 -6.58 -19.12
N GLY A 186 20.46 -6.28 -19.28
CA GLY A 186 19.41 -7.29 -19.24
C GLY A 186 18.05 -6.67 -18.98
N VAL A 187 17.02 -7.50 -19.02
CA VAL A 187 15.63 -7.10 -18.71
C VAL A 187 15.50 -6.47 -17.31
N ASP A 188 16.32 -6.94 -16.36
CA ASP A 188 16.25 -6.51 -14.97
C ASP A 188 17.23 -5.37 -14.64
N ALA A 189 18.18 -5.06 -15.55
CA ALA A 189 19.28 -4.10 -15.36
C ALA A 189 19.91 -4.18 -13.95
N ALA A 190 20.46 -5.35 -13.63
CA ALA A 190 21.02 -5.64 -12.33
C ALA A 190 22.31 -4.84 -12.07
N SER A 191 22.50 -4.44 -10.82
CA SER A 191 23.67 -3.73 -10.33
C SER A 191 24.19 -4.44 -9.08
N ILE A 192 25.44 -4.90 -9.11
CA ILE A 192 26.10 -5.56 -7.99
C ILE A 192 27.09 -4.60 -7.35
N TYR A 193 27.06 -4.52 -6.03
CA TYR A 193 27.96 -3.68 -5.26
C TYR A 193 28.93 -4.56 -4.48
N VAL A 194 30.21 -4.45 -4.80
CA VAL A 194 31.31 -5.20 -4.16
C VAL A 194 32.11 -4.24 -3.29
N SER A 195 32.36 -4.59 -2.02
CA SER A 195 33.22 -3.78 -1.16
C SER A 195 34.64 -3.74 -1.72
N ALA A 196 35.20 -2.54 -1.88
CA ALA A 196 36.60 -2.40 -2.28
C ALA A 196 37.56 -2.79 -1.15
N LEU A 197 37.09 -2.89 0.10
CA LEU A 197 37.93 -3.27 1.24
C LEU A 197 37.89 -4.75 1.56
N THR A 198 36.71 -5.40 1.48
CA THR A 198 36.57 -6.81 1.88
C THR A 198 36.41 -7.77 0.71
N GLY A 199 36.11 -7.25 -0.49
CA GLY A 199 35.80 -8.07 -1.66
C GLY A 199 34.47 -8.82 -1.58
N GLN A 200 33.62 -8.50 -0.60
CA GLN A 200 32.30 -9.10 -0.46
C GLN A 200 31.24 -8.32 -1.24
N VAL A 201 30.23 -9.01 -1.77
CA VAL A 201 29.02 -8.37 -2.29
C VAL A 201 28.22 -7.81 -1.12
N VAL A 202 28.14 -6.48 -1.02
CA VAL A 202 27.47 -5.78 0.09
C VAL A 202 25.99 -5.53 -0.17
N THR A 203 25.63 -5.32 -1.43
CA THR A 203 24.24 -5.17 -1.86
C THR A 203 24.10 -5.47 -3.34
N LYS A 204 22.87 -5.73 -3.76
CA LYS A 204 22.45 -6.01 -5.12
C LYS A 204 21.20 -5.23 -5.41
N ARG A 205 21.08 -4.68 -6.61
CA ARG A 205 19.93 -3.87 -7.03
C ARG A 205 19.51 -4.27 -8.43
N HIS A 206 18.23 -4.10 -8.73
CA HIS A 206 17.69 -4.31 -10.07
C HIS A 206 16.40 -3.49 -10.21
N ASN A 207 15.87 -3.39 -11.41
CA ASN A 207 14.79 -2.46 -11.72
C ASN A 207 13.51 -2.69 -10.91
N TYR A 208 13.11 -3.94 -10.65
CA TYR A 208 11.91 -4.20 -9.86
C TYR A 208 12.05 -3.73 -8.41
N TRP A 209 13.27 -3.81 -7.85
CA TRP A 209 13.56 -3.21 -6.55
C TRP A 209 13.49 -1.68 -6.61
N ARG A 210 14.09 -1.04 -7.62
CA ARG A 210 13.99 0.42 -7.75
C ARG A 210 12.55 0.91 -7.86
N ILE A 211 11.71 0.19 -8.61
CA ILE A 211 10.27 0.45 -8.71
C ILE A 211 9.59 0.25 -7.35
N PHE A 212 9.94 -0.82 -6.63
CA PHE A 212 9.44 -1.07 -5.28
C PHE A 212 9.78 0.09 -4.33
N ASP A 213 11.02 0.61 -4.36
CA ASP A 213 11.45 1.73 -3.52
C ASP A 213 10.62 3.00 -3.81
N TYR A 214 10.33 3.30 -5.09
CA TYR A 214 9.42 4.40 -5.44
C TYR A 214 8.00 4.15 -4.95
N PHE A 215 7.46 2.94 -5.14
CA PHE A 215 6.12 2.62 -4.70
C PHE A 215 6.00 2.67 -3.18
N PHE A 216 7.07 2.32 -2.47
CA PHE A 216 7.19 2.43 -1.02
C PHE A 216 7.09 3.87 -0.56
N ARG A 217 7.83 4.77 -1.19
CA ARG A 217 7.72 6.23 -0.97
C ARG A 217 6.32 6.76 -1.22
N PHE A 218 5.71 6.41 -2.36
CA PHE A 218 4.32 6.81 -2.66
C PHE A 218 3.32 6.25 -1.64
N HIS A 219 3.55 5.04 -1.14
CA HIS A 219 2.69 4.41 -0.14
C HIS A 219 2.81 5.05 1.24
N LEU A 220 4.02 5.43 1.65
CA LEU A 220 4.28 6.18 2.89
C LEU A 220 3.93 7.66 2.78
N MET A 221 3.62 8.14 1.58
CA MET A 221 3.43 9.57 1.27
C MET A 221 4.65 10.43 1.63
N ASP A 222 5.84 9.83 1.63
CA ASP A 222 7.12 10.54 1.73
C ASP A 222 7.92 10.35 0.45
N TYR A 223 8.11 11.44 -0.28
CA TYR A 223 8.72 11.44 -1.60
C TYR A 223 10.25 11.62 -1.57
N GLN A 224 10.81 11.94 -0.40
CA GLN A 224 12.23 12.25 -0.26
C GLN A 224 13.00 11.05 0.29
N ASP A 225 12.80 10.75 1.57
CA ASP A 225 13.63 9.81 2.31
C ASP A 225 12.97 8.42 2.43
N GLY A 226 11.64 8.37 2.31
CA GLY A 226 10.86 7.16 2.49
C GLY A 226 10.63 6.84 3.97
N ASP A 227 10.61 7.87 4.82
CA ASP A 227 10.42 7.75 6.25
C ASP A 227 8.93 7.74 6.62
N ALA A 228 8.59 6.82 7.54
CA ALA A 228 7.24 6.70 8.07
C ALA A 228 6.86 7.87 9.00
N ASP A 229 7.85 8.59 9.54
CA ASP A 229 7.63 9.77 10.39
C ASP A 229 7.57 11.05 9.55
N ASN A 230 6.48 11.20 8.79
CA ASN A 230 6.27 12.37 7.96
C ASN A 230 4.92 13.05 8.24
N GLN A 231 4.92 14.40 8.20
CA GLN A 231 3.75 15.21 8.52
C GLN A 231 2.60 15.02 7.51
N LEU A 232 2.92 14.73 6.25
CA LEU A 232 1.93 14.54 5.19
C LEU A 232 1.08 13.29 5.45
N LEU A 233 1.73 12.19 5.81
CA LEU A 233 1.10 10.94 6.21
C LEU A 233 0.25 11.15 7.45
N PHE A 234 0.78 11.84 8.47
CA PHE A 234 0.04 12.14 9.69
C PHE A 234 -1.28 12.88 9.41
N TRP A 235 -1.23 13.99 8.67
CA TRP A 235 -2.44 14.75 8.33
C TRP A 235 -3.39 13.98 7.42
N THR A 236 -2.85 13.15 6.52
CA THR A 236 -3.68 12.29 5.66
C THR A 236 -4.40 11.22 6.46
N ILE A 237 -3.77 10.62 7.47
CA ILE A 237 -4.40 9.67 8.39
C ILE A 237 -5.51 10.37 9.21
N VAL A 238 -5.22 11.56 9.77
CA VAL A 238 -6.21 12.33 10.53
C VAL A 238 -7.41 12.69 9.66
N ALA A 239 -7.18 13.20 8.45
CA ALA A 239 -8.24 13.52 7.50
C ALA A 239 -9.05 12.28 7.12
N SER A 240 -8.38 11.15 6.88
CA SER A 240 -9.02 9.86 6.55
C SER A 240 -9.89 9.36 7.70
N LEU A 241 -9.42 9.48 8.94
CA LEU A 241 -10.21 9.12 10.11
C LEU A 241 -11.48 9.97 10.23
N LEU A 242 -11.37 11.29 10.02
CA LEU A 242 -12.52 12.19 9.98
C LEU A 242 -13.48 11.86 8.82
N ALA A 243 -12.94 11.45 7.67
CA ALA A 243 -13.72 10.97 6.52
C ALA A 243 -14.61 9.79 6.89
N VAL A 244 -14.00 8.76 7.52
CA VAL A 244 -14.64 7.52 7.93
C VAL A 244 -15.71 7.80 8.99
N LEU A 245 -15.39 8.59 10.02
CA LEU A 245 -16.35 8.97 11.06
C LEU A 245 -17.54 9.74 10.48
N SER A 246 -17.30 10.69 9.57
CA SER A 246 -18.34 11.44 8.87
C SER A 246 -19.23 10.50 8.03
N GLY A 247 -18.62 9.54 7.32
CA GLY A 247 -19.32 8.51 6.56
C GLY A 247 -20.20 7.62 7.44
N MET A 248 -19.69 7.15 8.58
CA MET A 248 -20.45 6.36 9.55
C MET A 248 -21.67 7.12 10.08
N VAL A 249 -21.51 8.40 10.42
CA VAL A 249 -22.61 9.26 10.88
C VAL A 249 -23.69 9.40 9.79
N LEU A 250 -23.29 9.62 8.54
CA LEU A 250 -24.21 9.69 7.41
C LEU A 250 -24.94 8.37 7.15
N LEU A 251 -24.23 7.25 7.23
CA LEU A 251 -24.78 5.91 7.07
C LEU A 251 -25.84 5.62 8.15
N TYR A 252 -25.53 5.93 9.41
CA TYR A 252 -26.45 5.78 10.54
C TYR A 252 -27.74 6.59 10.33
N PHE A 253 -27.63 7.86 9.93
CA PHE A 253 -28.81 8.69 9.66
C PHE A 253 -29.62 8.22 8.46
N ARG A 254 -28.97 7.69 7.42
CA ARG A 254 -29.64 7.11 6.24
C ARG A 254 -30.42 5.86 6.62
N MET A 255 -29.82 4.95 7.39
CA MET A 255 -30.46 3.70 7.82
C MET A 255 -31.68 3.98 8.72
N THR A 256 -31.51 4.82 9.75
CA THR A 256 -32.59 5.15 10.69
C THR A 256 -33.74 5.92 10.05
N SER A 257 -33.47 6.77 9.06
CA SER A 257 -34.53 7.48 8.32
C SER A 257 -35.32 6.55 7.39
N ARG A 258 -34.65 5.56 6.77
CA ARG A 258 -35.31 4.53 5.96
C ARG A 258 -36.21 3.63 6.81
N MET A 259 -35.76 3.22 8.00
CA MET A 259 -36.59 2.43 8.93
C MET A 259 -37.85 3.21 9.37
N LYS A 260 -37.72 4.50 9.70
CA LYS A 260 -38.88 5.34 10.05
C LYS A 260 -39.88 5.51 8.90
N SER A 261 -39.41 5.64 7.67
CA SER A 261 -40.28 5.77 6.50
C SER A 261 -41.00 4.47 6.14
N ARG A 262 -40.46 3.30 6.51
CA ARG A 262 -41.11 1.99 6.33
C ARG A 262 -42.17 1.70 7.41
N MET A 263 -42.01 2.26 8.62
CA MET A 263 -42.93 2.06 9.74
C MET A 263 -44.12 3.02 9.78
N THR A 264 -44.14 4.09 8.97
CA THR A 264 -45.32 4.94 8.85
C THR A 264 -46.25 4.40 7.76
N PRO A 265 -47.42 3.81 8.09
CA PRO A 265 -48.38 3.48 7.06
C PRO A 265 -48.76 4.79 6.36
N ARG A 266 -48.66 4.79 5.03
CA ARG A 266 -49.09 5.89 4.18
C ARG A 266 -50.60 6.02 4.41
N MET A 267 -51.04 6.88 5.34
CA MET A 267 -52.45 7.24 5.48
C MET A 267 -52.85 7.99 4.22
N THR A 268 -53.20 7.23 3.19
CA THR A 268 -53.97 7.67 2.04
C THR A 268 -55.28 8.23 2.57
N SER A 269 -55.34 9.56 2.56
CA SER A 269 -56.51 10.42 2.34
C SER A 269 -57.88 9.88 2.80
N ARG A 270 -58.47 10.57 3.80
CA ARG A 270 -59.90 10.49 4.18
C ARG A 270 -60.85 10.98 3.06
N LYS A 271 -60.76 10.42 1.86
CA LYS A 271 -61.73 10.60 0.77
C LYS A 271 -62.24 9.28 0.18
N ALA A 272 -61.90 8.14 0.78
CA ALA A 272 -62.38 6.81 0.36
C ALA A 272 -63.32 6.16 1.40
N PHE A 273 -64.11 6.95 2.12
CA PHE A 273 -65.16 6.43 2.99
C PHE A 273 -66.50 6.82 2.38
N LEU A 274 -67.27 5.78 2.00
CA LEU A 274 -68.66 5.79 1.49
C LEU A 274 -68.87 5.89 -0.02
N VAL A 275 -68.13 5.08 -0.78
CA VAL A 275 -68.70 4.34 -1.91
C VAL A 275 -68.69 2.87 -1.51
N LEU A 276 -69.84 2.21 -1.64
CA LEU A 276 -70.14 0.78 -1.43
C LEU A 276 -70.52 0.33 0.00
N LYS A 277 -71.82 0.12 0.20
CA LYS A 277 -72.33 -1.19 0.66
C LYS A 277 -73.70 -1.50 0.03
N PRO A 278 -74.04 -2.79 -0.13
CA PRO A 278 -74.78 -3.32 -1.26
C PRO A 278 -76.20 -3.78 -0.90
N ASN A 279 -76.99 -3.99 -1.95
CA ASN A 279 -78.29 -4.64 -2.02
C ASN A 279 -78.49 -5.81 -1.04
N LEU A 280 -79.58 -5.77 -0.27
CA LEU A 280 -80.24 -6.95 0.29
C LEU A 280 -81.77 -6.78 0.28
N ARG A 281 -82.40 -7.55 -0.61
CA ARG A 281 -83.57 -8.42 -0.36
C ARG A 281 -85.00 -7.90 -0.62
N GLN A 282 -85.55 -8.50 -1.70
CA GLN A 282 -86.93 -9.00 -1.93
C GLN A 282 -88.02 -8.01 -2.38
N ASP A 283 -88.16 -7.90 -3.70
CA ASP A 283 -89.40 -7.48 -4.35
C ASP A 283 -90.16 -8.73 -4.81
N HIS A 284 -91.29 -8.99 -4.16
CA HIS A 284 -92.31 -9.91 -4.67
C HIS A 284 -93.25 -9.09 -5.57
N LYS A 285 -93.37 -9.44 -6.85
CA LYS A 285 -94.46 -8.95 -7.71
C LYS A 285 -94.98 -10.08 -8.60
N PRO A 286 -96.31 -10.20 -8.83
CA PRO A 286 -96.87 -11.32 -9.55
C PRO A 286 -96.83 -11.12 -11.07
N ASN A 287 -96.99 -12.27 -11.71
CA ASN A 287 -97.10 -12.61 -13.12
C ASN A 287 -97.91 -11.62 -13.99
N THR A 288 -97.45 -11.39 -15.22
CA THR A 288 -98.24 -11.42 -16.47
C THR A 288 -97.31 -11.28 -17.69
N ASP A 289 -97.26 -12.35 -18.48
CA ASP A 289 -97.14 -12.50 -19.93
C ASP A 289 -96.51 -11.37 -20.78
N SER A 290 -95.44 -11.69 -21.52
CA SER A 290 -95.47 -11.82 -23.00
C SER A 290 -94.07 -11.92 -23.65
N VAL A 291 -93.87 -13.03 -24.35
CA VAL A 291 -93.41 -13.16 -25.76
C VAL A 291 -91.94 -12.82 -26.15
N HIS A 292 -91.30 -13.88 -26.68
CA HIS A 292 -90.26 -13.98 -27.73
C HIS A 292 -88.81 -13.59 -27.40
N SER A 293 -87.89 -14.58 -27.38
CA SER A 293 -87.11 -15.11 -28.53
C SER A 293 -85.83 -14.30 -28.72
N SER A 294 -84.64 -14.81 -28.99
CA SER A 294 -84.03 -16.14 -29.11
C SER A 294 -82.54 -15.85 -29.41
N SER A 295 -81.65 -16.82 -29.19
CA SER A 295 -80.27 -16.91 -29.71
C SER A 295 -79.23 -15.92 -29.12
N ALA A 296 -78.24 -16.32 -28.32
CA ALA A 296 -77.25 -17.41 -28.44
C ALA A 296 -76.27 -17.25 -29.62
N GLN A 297 -75.01 -16.93 -29.27
CA GLN A 297 -73.73 -17.51 -29.75
C GLN A 297 -72.63 -16.41 -29.64
N GLN A 298 -71.47 -16.55 -28.97
CA GLN A 298 -70.48 -17.63 -28.77
C GLN A 298 -69.22 -17.39 -29.62
N GLY A 299 -68.05 -17.62 -28.99
CA GLY A 299 -66.74 -17.83 -29.62
C GLY A 299 -65.82 -16.59 -29.54
N GLU A 300 -64.87 -16.50 -28.61
CA GLU A 300 -63.60 -17.25 -28.41
C GLU A 300 -62.43 -16.85 -29.32
N SER A 301 -61.26 -16.70 -28.64
CA SER A 301 -59.88 -17.03 -29.07
C SER A 301 -59.28 -16.20 -30.22
N HIS A 302 -58.14 -15.50 -30.14
CA HIS A 302 -56.88 -15.61 -29.39
C HIS A 302 -56.04 -16.87 -29.68
N ALA A 303 -55.03 -16.70 -30.54
CA ALA A 303 -53.58 -16.94 -30.31
C ALA A 303 -52.83 -17.72 -31.42
N MET A 304 -51.52 -17.40 -31.50
CA MET A 304 -50.41 -17.97 -32.29
C MET A 304 -50.26 -17.41 -33.72
N ASP A 305 -49.12 -16.86 -34.15
CA ASP A 305 -47.72 -16.84 -33.67
C ASP A 305 -47.08 -15.45 -33.83
#